data_AF-A0A2W4ZV22-F1
#
_entry.id   AF-A0A2W4ZV22-F1
#
_cell.length_a   1.000
_cell.length_b   1.000
_cell.length_c   1.000
_cell.angle_alpha   90.00
_cell.angle_beta   90.00
_cell.angle_gamma   90.00
#
_symmetry.space_group_name_H-M   'P 1'
#
loop_
_entity.id
_entity.type
_entity.pdbx_description
1 polymer ?
#
loop_
_entity_poly.entity_id
_entity_poly.type
_entity_poly.pdbx_seq_one_letter_code
_entity_poly.pdbx_strand_id
1 'polypeptide(L)'
;MYTIENKQNSDLQKLQEQLESQYGPAVAQEIIDRLGKTENAAKAPDYMDIKAMSELQERFRAQAMQAVWKLKQWRRTQSKSTPGHNLIQLEGVYLERNCQGAVALYRLATTRYHAMYRDAMAAFSAPAVYTPVYLSEARA
;
A
#
# COMPACT_ATOMS: atom_id res chain seq x y z
N MET A 1 17.04 -20.04 -8.09
CA MET A 1 16.07 -19.21 -8.82
C MET A 1 14.87 -19.01 -7.90
N TYR A 2 14.81 -17.89 -7.17
CA TYR A 2 13.63 -17.55 -6.35
C TYR A 2 12.74 -16.65 -7.19
N THR A 3 11.60 -17.19 -7.60
CA THR A 3 10.64 -16.56 -8.51
C THR A 3 9.99 -15.34 -7.87
N ILE A 4 9.89 -14.26 -8.64
CA ILE A 4 9.37 -12.95 -8.26
C ILE A 4 7.92 -13.02 -7.73
N GLU A 5 7.17 -14.02 -8.20
CA GLU A 5 5.80 -14.35 -7.77
C GLU A 5 5.70 -14.72 -6.27
N ASN A 6 6.71 -15.40 -5.72
CA ASN A 6 6.71 -15.80 -4.31
C ASN A 6 6.85 -14.61 -3.35
N LYS A 7 7.51 -13.54 -3.81
CA LYS A 7 7.75 -12.34 -3.00
C LYS A 7 6.51 -11.43 -2.96
N GLN A 8 5.86 -11.25 -4.11
CA GLN A 8 4.60 -10.51 -4.22
C GLN A 8 3.49 -11.16 -3.39
N ASN A 9 3.39 -12.49 -3.39
CA ASN A 9 2.43 -13.21 -2.54
C ASN A 9 2.70 -13.03 -1.04
N SER A 10 3.97 -13.02 -0.61
CA SER A 10 4.30 -12.82 0.81
C SER A 10 4.01 -11.40 1.31
N ASP A 11 4.14 -10.40 0.42
CA ASP A 11 3.86 -9.00 0.76
C ASP A 11 2.34 -8.75 0.81
N LEU A 12 1.55 -9.40 -0.05
CA LEU A 12 0.09 -9.37 -0.01
C LEU A 12 -0.49 -10.04 1.25
N GLN A 13 0.06 -11.18 1.68
CA GLN A 13 -0.37 -11.83 2.92
C GLN A 13 -0.14 -10.96 4.15
N LYS A 14 1.04 -10.32 4.25
CA LYS A 14 1.32 -9.40 5.36
C LYS A 14 0.40 -8.18 5.36
N LEU A 15 0.04 -7.70 4.17
CA LEU A 15 -0.92 -6.62 4.02
C LEU A 15 -2.30 -7.04 4.50
N GLN A 16 -2.72 -8.27 4.18
CA GLN A 16 -3.98 -8.84 4.62
C GLN A 16 -4.04 -8.94 6.14
N GLU A 17 -3.05 -9.56 6.78
CA GLU A 17 -3.00 -9.72 8.24
C GLU A 17 -3.09 -8.38 8.98
N GLN A 18 -2.43 -7.33 8.46
CA GLN A 18 -2.50 -5.99 9.06
C GLN A 18 -3.86 -5.31 8.88
N LEU A 19 -4.51 -5.52 7.72
CA LEU A 19 -5.85 -5.00 7.47
C LEU A 19 -6.89 -5.72 8.32
N GLU A 20 -6.79 -7.04 8.46
CA GLU A 20 -7.72 -7.86 9.25
C GLU A 20 -7.68 -7.45 10.72
N SER A 21 -6.48 -7.19 11.25
CA SER A 21 -6.30 -6.77 12.65
C SER A 21 -6.99 -5.45 12.99
N GLN A 22 -7.24 -4.57 12.02
CA GLN A 22 -7.74 -3.21 12.29
C GLN A 22 -9.16 -2.93 11.82
N TYR A 23 -9.51 -3.40 10.63
CA TYR A 23 -10.79 -3.11 10.00
C TYR A 23 -11.70 -4.33 9.97
N GLY A 24 -11.20 -5.47 10.46
CA GLY A 24 -11.88 -6.75 10.44
C GLY A 24 -11.70 -7.49 9.11
N PRO A 25 -11.97 -8.81 9.12
CA PRO A 25 -11.66 -9.69 8.00
C PRO A 25 -12.40 -9.34 6.71
N ALA A 26 -13.64 -8.86 6.80
CA ALA A 26 -14.44 -8.50 5.63
C ALA A 26 -13.86 -7.31 4.84
N VAL A 27 -13.45 -6.25 5.54
CA VAL A 27 -12.91 -5.03 4.92
C VAL A 27 -11.49 -5.29 4.39
N ALA A 28 -10.70 -6.08 5.12
CA ALA A 28 -9.38 -6.49 4.68
C ALA A 28 -9.41 -7.29 3.38
N GLN A 29 -10.31 -8.28 3.31
CA GLN A 29 -10.51 -9.07 2.10
C GLN A 29 -11.02 -8.21 0.95
N GLU A 30 -11.93 -7.26 1.20
CA GLU A 30 -12.44 -6.34 0.17
C GLU A 30 -11.33 -5.45 -0.40
N ILE A 31 -10.43 -4.93 0.45
CA ILE A 31 -9.29 -4.14 0.02
C ILE A 31 -8.29 -4.99 -0.77
N ILE A 32 -7.97 -6.20 -0.30
CA ILE A 32 -7.10 -7.16 -1.00
C ILE A 32 -7.68 -7.53 -2.36
N ASP A 33 -8.97 -7.86 -2.40
CA ASP A 33 -9.71 -8.19 -3.62
C ASP A 33 -9.69 -7.04 -4.61
N ARG A 34 -9.92 -5.80 -4.15
CA ARG A 34 -9.88 -4.61 -5.01
C ARG A 34 -8.47 -4.29 -5.48
N LEU A 35 -7.44 -4.51 -4.65
CA LEU A 35 -6.03 -4.41 -5.04
C LEU A 35 -5.67 -5.41 -6.15
N GLY A 36 -6.13 -6.67 -6.01
CA GLY A 36 -5.96 -7.72 -7.03
C GLY A 36 -6.81 -7.50 -8.29
N LYS A 37 -7.97 -6.85 -8.17
CA LYS A 37 -8.91 -6.56 -9.26
C LYS A 37 -8.68 -5.19 -9.92
N THR A 38 -7.57 -4.50 -9.67
CA THR A 38 -7.23 -3.24 -10.37
C THR A 38 -7.07 -3.38 -11.90
N GLU A 39 -7.12 -4.60 -12.45
CA GLU A 39 -7.24 -4.82 -13.89
C GLU A 39 -8.71 -5.00 -14.39
N ASN A 40 -9.70 -5.17 -13.52
CA ASN A 40 -11.09 -5.55 -13.92
C ASN A 40 -12.23 -5.04 -13.00
N ALA A 41 -12.05 -3.98 -12.21
CA ALA A 41 -13.13 -3.48 -11.35
C ALA A 41 -14.17 -2.68 -12.17
N ALA A 42 -15.41 -3.18 -12.23
CA ALA A 42 -16.58 -2.50 -12.81
C ALA A 42 -17.08 -1.29 -11.99
N LYS A 43 -16.49 -1.02 -10.81
CA LYS A 43 -16.90 0.05 -9.89
C LYS A 43 -15.68 0.89 -9.50
N ALA A 44 -15.80 2.21 -9.63
CA ALA A 44 -14.80 3.16 -9.18
C ALA A 44 -14.64 3.09 -7.64
N PRO A 45 -13.41 3.28 -7.11
CA PRO A 45 -13.17 3.31 -5.67
C PRO A 45 -13.95 4.45 -5.00
N ASP A 46 -14.51 4.17 -3.83
CA ASP A 46 -15.30 5.15 -3.08
C ASP A 46 -14.44 5.94 -2.07
N TYR A 47 -15.06 6.93 -1.42
CA TYR A 47 -14.36 7.80 -0.46
C TYR A 47 -13.72 7.02 0.69
N MET A 48 -14.37 5.97 1.19
CA MET A 48 -13.87 5.19 2.33
C MET A 48 -12.65 4.37 1.93
N ASP A 49 -12.63 3.81 0.71
CA ASP A 49 -11.47 3.10 0.17
C ASP A 49 -10.26 4.01 0.04
N ILE A 50 -10.45 5.20 -0.54
CA ILE A 50 -9.38 6.19 -0.75
C ILE A 50 -8.84 6.66 0.60
N LYS A 51 -9.74 6.90 1.57
CA LYS A 51 -9.37 7.30 2.92
C LYS A 51 -8.55 6.21 3.62
N ALA A 52 -9.00 4.96 3.62
CA ALA A 52 -8.27 3.85 4.20
C ALA A 52 -6.88 3.70 3.58
N MET A 53 -6.79 3.81 2.25
CA MET A 53 -5.52 3.71 1.53
C MET A 53 -4.57 4.89 1.86
N SER A 54 -5.10 6.10 2.04
CA SER A 54 -4.31 7.27 2.45
C SER A 54 -3.74 7.14 3.87
N GLU A 55 -4.52 6.62 4.81
CA GLU A 55 -4.07 6.34 6.18
C GLU A 55 -2.97 5.28 6.19
N LEU A 56 -3.12 4.25 5.35
CA LEU A 56 -2.15 3.17 5.20
C LEU A 56 -0.83 3.67 4.58
N GLN A 57 -0.90 4.52 3.55
CA GLN A 57 0.27 5.21 3.00
C GLN A 57 1.01 6.01 4.08
N GLU A 58 0.30 6.79 4.89
CA GLU A 58 0.93 7.63 5.92
C GLU A 58 1.61 6.80 7.02
N ARG A 59 1.03 5.66 7.38
CA ARG A 59 1.68 4.73 8.32
C ARG A 59 2.94 4.11 7.78
N PHE A 60 2.94 3.67 6.51
CA PHE A 60 4.16 3.18 5.88
C PHE A 60 5.20 4.28 5.71
N ARG A 61 4.79 5.54 5.51
CA ARG A 61 5.71 6.69 5.55
C ARG A 61 6.42 6.78 6.89
N ALA A 62 5.65 6.72 7.99
CA ALA A 62 6.21 6.75 9.34
C ALA A 62 7.17 5.57 9.60
N GLN A 63 6.79 4.35 9.20
CA GLN A 63 7.65 3.16 9.33
C GLN A 63 8.94 3.28 8.51
N ALA A 64 8.84 3.74 7.25
CA ALA A 64 9.99 3.96 6.39
C ALA A 64 10.94 5.02 6.98
N MET A 65 10.40 6.13 7.50
CA MET A 65 11.20 7.16 8.17
C MET A 65 11.93 6.61 9.39
N GLN A 66 11.26 5.82 10.23
CA GLN A 66 11.89 5.18 11.39
C GLN A 66 12.99 4.20 10.98
N ALA A 67 12.77 3.40 9.94
CA ALA A 67 13.77 2.46 9.45
C ALA A 67 15.01 3.17 8.88
N VAL A 68 14.81 4.25 8.11
CA VAL A 68 15.90 5.12 7.61
C VAL A 68 16.66 5.75 8.77
N TRP A 69 15.95 6.26 9.78
CA TRP A 69 16.57 6.87 10.96
C TRP A 69 17.42 5.86 11.73
N LYS A 70 16.91 4.65 12.00
CA LYS A 70 17.65 3.57 12.66
C LYS A 70 18.92 3.19 11.88
N LEU A 71 18.81 3.01 10.56
CA LEU A 71 19.96 2.69 9.72
C LEU A 71 21.01 3.82 9.73
N LYS A 72 20.57 5.08 9.66
CA LYS A 72 21.46 6.25 9.72
C LYS A 72 22.16 6.37 11.07
N GLN A 73 21.45 6.13 12.17
CA GLN A 73 22.02 6.13 13.51
C GLN A 73 23.05 5.02 13.66
N TRP A 74 22.71 3.79 13.23
CA TRP A 74 23.64 2.66 13.24
C TRP A 74 24.91 2.95 12.43
N ARG A 75 24.79 3.50 11.20
CA ARG A 75 25.98 3.88 10.40
C ARG A 75 26.89 4.89 11.13
N ARG A 76 26.32 5.81 11.91
CA ARG A 76 27.08 6.80 12.70
C ARG A 76 27.79 6.18 13.90
N THR A 77 27.19 5.17 14.54
CA THR A 77 27.79 4.49 15.70
C THR A 77 28.88 3.51 15.28
N GLN A 78 28.74 2.88 14.11
CA GLN A 78 29.75 1.95 13.60
C GLN A 78 31.04 2.61 13.12
N SER A 79 31.02 3.90 12.77
CA SER A 79 32.25 4.66 12.47
C SER A 79 33.22 4.76 13.65
N LYS A 80 32.82 4.33 14.86
CA LYS A 80 33.56 4.56 16.11
C LYS A 80 34.03 3.30 16.83
N SER A 81 33.78 2.07 16.35
CA SER A 81 34.07 0.86 17.14
C SER A 81 34.47 -0.40 16.35
N THR A 82 35.49 -1.09 16.89
CA THR A 82 35.94 -2.48 16.66
C THR A 82 36.18 -3.07 18.07
N PRO A 83 36.13 -4.40 18.36
CA PRO A 83 36.08 -5.59 17.50
C PRO A 83 34.78 -6.41 17.66
N GLY A 84 34.25 -6.87 16.52
CA GLY A 84 33.05 -7.70 16.43
C GLY A 84 32.51 -7.74 15.00
N HIS A 85 33.41 -7.71 14.00
CA HIS A 85 33.11 -7.40 12.60
C HIS A 85 31.93 -8.21 12.04
N ASN A 86 31.83 -9.50 12.36
CA ASN A 86 30.79 -10.38 11.80
C ASN A 86 29.39 -10.07 12.38
N LEU A 87 29.28 -9.81 13.69
CA LEU A 87 27.99 -9.47 14.33
C LEU A 87 27.52 -8.08 13.91
N ILE A 88 28.46 -7.13 13.83
CA ILE A 88 28.21 -5.78 13.32
C ILE A 88 27.71 -5.85 11.87
N GLN A 89 28.35 -6.63 11.00
CA GLN A 89 27.92 -6.79 9.61
C GLN A 89 26.52 -7.40 9.49
N LEU A 90 26.19 -8.42 10.29
CA LEU A 90 24.86 -9.04 10.28
C LEU A 90 23.76 -8.06 10.68
N GLU A 91 23.98 -7.26 11.73
CA GLU A 91 23.04 -6.23 12.16
C GLU A 91 22.84 -5.16 11.08
N GLY A 92 23.92 -4.73 10.42
CA GLY A 92 23.87 -3.80 9.30
C GLY A 92 23.03 -4.31 8.14
N VAL A 93 23.26 -5.57 7.72
CA VAL A 93 22.50 -6.22 6.64
C VAL A 93 21.02 -6.35 7.02
N TYR A 94 20.73 -6.69 8.28
CA TYR A 94 19.34 -6.76 8.78
C TYR A 94 18.65 -5.39 8.71
N LEU A 95 19.29 -4.34 9.22
CA LEU A 95 18.75 -2.98 9.21
C LEU A 95 18.56 -2.45 7.79
N GLU A 96 19.50 -2.75 6.88
CA GLU A 96 19.40 -2.40 5.48
C GLU A 96 18.21 -3.10 4.80
N ARG A 97 18.05 -4.41 4.99
CA ARG A 97 16.90 -5.15 4.46
C ARG A 97 15.57 -4.62 5.01
N ASN A 98 15.52 -4.34 6.31
CA ASN A 98 14.33 -3.78 6.93
C ASN A 98 14.00 -2.39 6.38
N CYS A 99 15.01 -1.54 6.17
CA CYS A 99 14.85 -0.24 5.54
C CYS A 99 14.36 -0.36 4.09
N GLN A 100 14.94 -1.27 3.31
CA GLN A 100 14.52 -1.51 1.92
C GLN A 100 13.06 -1.99 1.86
N GLY A 101 12.66 -2.92 2.73
CA GLY A 101 11.29 -3.41 2.83
C GLY A 101 10.30 -2.30 3.18
N ALA A 102 10.57 -1.52 4.24
CA ALA A 102 9.70 -0.43 4.66
C ALA A 102 9.54 0.66 3.58
N VAL A 103 10.63 1.01 2.88
CA VAL A 103 10.59 1.96 1.76
C VAL A 103 9.83 1.41 0.57
N ALA A 104 9.98 0.12 0.26
CA ALA A 104 9.26 -0.53 -0.82
C ALA A 104 7.74 -0.53 -0.56
N LEU A 105 7.31 -0.86 0.66
CA LEU A 105 5.90 -0.81 1.06
C LEU A 105 5.32 0.61 0.97
N TYR A 106 6.06 1.61 1.45
CA TYR A 106 5.65 3.01 1.31
C TYR A 106 5.47 3.43 -0.16
N ARG A 107 6.41 3.05 -1.04
CA ARG A 107 6.32 3.36 -2.47
C ARG A 107 5.12 2.68 -3.11
N LEU A 108 4.90 1.40 -2.82
CA LEU A 108 3.76 0.65 -3.33
C LEU A 108 2.44 1.30 -2.89
N ALA A 109 2.30 1.61 -1.59
CA ALA A 109 1.10 2.26 -1.08
C ALA A 109 0.89 3.64 -1.69
N THR A 110 1.94 4.44 -1.86
CA THR A 110 1.87 5.76 -2.52
C THR A 110 1.37 5.63 -3.96
N THR A 111 1.93 4.71 -4.74
CA THR A 111 1.48 4.46 -6.13
C THR A 111 0.01 4.02 -6.17
N ARG A 112 -0.41 3.13 -5.26
CA ARG A 112 -1.78 2.62 -5.22
C ARG A 112 -2.79 3.67 -4.77
N TYR A 113 -2.47 4.45 -3.74
CA TYR A 113 -3.29 5.58 -3.32
C TYR A 113 -3.53 6.56 -4.48
N HIS A 114 -2.47 6.98 -5.18
CA HIS A 114 -2.62 7.93 -6.29
C HIS A 114 -3.33 7.33 -7.50
N ALA A 115 -3.24 6.01 -7.74
CA ALA A 115 -4.05 5.34 -8.75
C ALA A 115 -5.54 5.41 -8.37
N MET A 116 -5.90 4.94 -7.18
CA MET A 116 -7.28 4.96 -6.68
C MET A 116 -7.88 6.36 -6.65
N TYR A 117 -7.11 7.35 -6.20
CA TYR A 117 -7.54 8.75 -6.18
C TYR A 117 -7.84 9.27 -7.59
N ARG A 118 -6.98 8.96 -8.57
CA ARG A 118 -7.21 9.36 -9.97
C ARG A 118 -8.43 8.66 -10.57
N ASP A 119 -8.62 7.38 -10.30
CA ASP A 119 -9.76 6.61 -10.81
C ASP A 119 -11.07 7.14 -10.23
N ALA A 120 -11.11 7.47 -8.94
CA ALA A 120 -12.26 8.10 -8.32
C ALA A 120 -12.55 9.48 -8.92
N MET A 121 -11.53 10.33 -9.07
CA MET A 121 -11.68 11.64 -9.70
C MET A 121 -12.17 11.54 -11.15
N ALA A 122 -11.69 10.55 -11.90
CA ALA A 122 -12.15 10.29 -13.26
C ALA A 122 -13.64 9.94 -13.28
N ALA A 123 -14.10 9.10 -12.35
CA ALA A 123 -15.52 8.74 -12.21
C ALA A 123 -16.42 9.95 -11.88
N PHE A 124 -15.95 10.89 -11.05
CA PHE A 124 -16.69 12.13 -10.76
C PHE A 124 -16.65 13.15 -11.92
N SER A 125 -15.61 13.12 -12.75
CA SER A 125 -15.48 14.03 -13.90
C SER A 125 -16.25 13.58 -15.15
N ALA A 126 -16.76 12.34 -15.16
CA ALA A 126 -17.58 11.85 -16.26
C ALA A 126 -18.90 12.65 -16.33
N PRO A 127 -19.28 13.21 -17.49
CA PRO A 127 -20.52 13.97 -17.61
C PRO A 127 -21.69 13.05 -17.29
N ALA A 128 -22.49 13.45 -16.29
CA ALA A 128 -23.73 12.76 -15.98
C ALA A 128 -24.60 12.76 -17.25
N VAL A 129 -24.78 11.59 -17.85
CA VAL A 129 -25.74 11.40 -18.94
C VAL A 129 -27.12 11.55 -18.31
N TYR A 130 -27.65 12.77 -18.33
CA TYR A 130 -29.00 13.07 -17.89
C TYR A 130 -29.97 12.40 -18.85
N THR A 131 -30.52 11.25 -18.48
CA THR A 131 -31.68 10.66 -19.16
C THR A 131 -32.94 11.29 -18.57
N PRO A 132 -33.61 12.24 -19.27
CA PRO A 132 -34.85 12.80 -18.78
C PRO A 132 -35.92 11.69 -18.65
N VAL A 133 -36.56 11.64 -17.49
CA VAL A 133 -37.56 10.63 -17.09
C VAL A 133 -38.81 10.61 -18.01
N TYR A 134 -39.03 11.67 -18.78
CA TYR A 134 -40.22 11.90 -19.60
C TYR A 134 -40.40 10.98 -20.82
N LEU A 135 -39.45 10.11 -21.16
CA LEU A 135 -39.61 9.16 -22.28
C LEU A 135 -40.16 7.79 -21.87
N SER A 136 -40.40 7.54 -20.58
CA SER A 136 -40.91 6.25 -20.10
C SER A 136 -42.44 6.17 -20.02
N GLU A 137 -43.15 7.29 -20.04
CA GLU A 137 -44.62 7.33 -19.94
C GLU A 137 -45.35 7.35 -21.31
N ALA A 138 -44.62 7.45 -22.43
CA ALA A 138 -45.23 7.49 -23.77
C ALA A 138 -45.47 6.08 -24.40
N ARG A 139 -45.35 5.00 -23.62
CA ARG A 139 -45.55 3.61 -24.09
C ARG A 139 -46.36 2.75 -23.10
N ALA A 140 -47.46 3.29 -22.59
CA ALA A 140 -48.52 2.51 -21.93
C ALA A 140 -49.80 2.57 -22.77
#